data_AF-A0A534C5V9-F1
#
_entry.id   AF-A0A534C5V9-F1
#
_cell.length_a   1.000
_cell.length_b   1.000
_cell.length_c   1.000
_cell.angle_alpha   90.00
_cell.angle_beta   90.00
_cell.angle_gamma   90.00
#
_symmetry.space_group_name_H-M   'P 1'
#
loop_
_entity.id
_entity.type
_entity.pdbx_description
1 polymer ?
#
loop_
_entity_poly.entity_id
_entity_poly.type
_entity_poly.pdbx_seq_one_letter_code
_entity_poly.pdbx_strand_id
1 'polypeptide(L)'
;MHRHRDLESSFMEESSMRGRRPAGPDYVDHLRDCDDQTKRRLKVIMQTMSGDLRVHEACAILGISPQRFHQMREQALQGAADVLKPRPKGRPRRRRSSEQQQVEQLQQELGDAKVELCAAQARVEIATLLPRVLQAPPKPPPKPSAEEKKTRRRR
;
A
#
# COMPACT_ATOMS: atom_id res chain seq x y z
N MET A 1 -20.56 57.58 -27.65
CA MET A 1 -20.72 56.20 -27.12
C MET A 1 -19.73 56.05 -25.96
N HIS A 2 -20.12 56.46 -24.76
CA HIS A 2 -20.63 55.60 -23.67
C HIS A 2 -19.59 54.60 -23.13
N ARG A 3 -18.78 55.13 -22.19
CA ARG A 3 -18.35 54.57 -20.89
C ARG A 3 -18.09 53.06 -20.81
N HIS A 4 -16.83 52.67 -20.61
CA HIS A 4 -16.42 51.48 -19.82
C HIS A 4 -14.90 51.54 -19.52
N ARG A 5 -14.43 52.55 -18.78
CA ARG A 5 -13.01 52.60 -18.34
C ARG A 5 -12.81 52.92 -16.85
N ASP A 6 -13.87 52.82 -16.05
CA ASP A 6 -13.85 53.21 -14.63
C ASP A 6 -14.45 52.13 -13.71
N LEU A 7 -14.14 50.84 -13.93
CA LEU A 7 -14.57 49.76 -13.02
C LEU A 7 -13.43 48.89 -12.45
N GLU A 8 -12.18 49.03 -12.91
CA GLU A 8 -11.08 48.19 -12.41
C GLU A 8 -10.27 48.82 -11.26
N SER A 9 -10.38 50.12 -11.01
CA SER A 9 -9.69 50.77 -9.89
C SER A 9 -10.41 50.67 -8.55
N SER A 10 -11.68 50.23 -8.53
CA SER A 10 -12.50 50.15 -7.31
C SER A 10 -12.44 48.80 -6.59
N PHE A 11 -11.60 47.85 -7.03
CA PHE A 11 -11.41 46.56 -6.36
C PHE A 11 -10.22 46.53 -5.38
N MET A 12 -9.42 47.61 -5.29
CA MET A 12 -8.19 47.65 -4.48
C MET A 12 -8.22 48.59 -3.26
N GLU A 13 -9.21 49.47 -3.13
CA GLU A 13 -9.37 50.31 -1.94
C GLU A 13 -10.70 50.00 -1.24
N GLU A 14 -10.63 49.73 0.07
CA GLU A 14 -11.75 49.51 0.99
C GLU A 14 -12.53 48.19 0.88
N SER A 15 -11.86 47.09 1.20
CA SER A 15 -12.50 46.12 2.10
C SER A 15 -11.48 45.51 3.04
N SER A 16 -11.46 46.03 4.27
CA SER A 16 -10.89 45.36 5.43
C SER A 16 -11.69 44.09 5.75
N MET A 17 -11.67 43.09 4.86
CA MET A 17 -12.21 41.78 5.17
C MET A 17 -11.29 41.10 6.19
N ARG A 18 -11.84 40.74 7.34
CA ARG A 18 -11.23 39.79 8.28
C ARG A 18 -11.10 38.44 7.56
N GLY A 19 -9.90 38.14 7.06
CA GLY A 19 -9.56 36.89 6.39
C GLY A 19 -8.14 36.94 5.84
N ARG A 20 -7.48 35.78 5.68
CA ARG A 20 -6.16 35.72 5.01
C ARG A 20 -6.37 36.12 3.55
N ARG A 21 -5.56 37.07 3.05
CA ARG A 21 -5.53 37.39 1.61
C ARG A 21 -5.16 36.12 0.83
N PRO A 22 -5.74 35.89 -0.36
CA PRO A 22 -5.30 34.79 -1.21
C PRO A 22 -3.82 34.97 -1.49
N ALA A 23 -3.01 33.98 -1.12
CA ALA A 23 -1.62 33.95 -1.52
C ALA A 23 -1.63 33.62 -3.02
N GLY A 24 -1.37 34.63 -3.84
CA GLY A 24 -1.29 34.50 -5.29
C GLY A 24 -0.02 33.73 -5.72
N PRO A 25 0.59 34.08 -6.85
CA PRO A 25 1.83 33.47 -7.32
C PRO A 25 2.98 33.47 -6.29
N ASP A 26 2.95 34.36 -5.29
CA ASP A 26 3.91 34.41 -4.18
C ASP A 26 3.87 33.19 -3.27
N TYR A 27 2.80 32.39 -3.29
CA TYR A 27 2.74 31.14 -2.51
C TYR A 27 3.86 30.15 -2.91
N VAL A 28 4.37 30.26 -4.14
CA VAL A 28 5.48 29.47 -4.66
C VAL A 28 6.76 29.66 -3.84
N ASP A 29 6.97 30.83 -3.23
CA ASP A 29 8.18 31.15 -2.49
C ASP A 29 8.32 30.27 -1.23
N HIS A 30 7.19 29.77 -0.70
CA HIS A 30 7.12 28.87 0.46
C HIS A 30 7.35 27.38 0.14
N LEU A 31 7.45 27.00 -1.14
CA LEU A 31 7.73 25.61 -1.50
C LEU A 31 9.14 25.21 -1.05
N ARG A 32 9.23 24.01 -0.47
CA ARG A 32 10.49 23.41 -0.01
C ARG A 32 11.03 22.47 -1.09
N ASP A 33 12.32 22.15 -1.01
CA ASP A 33 12.98 21.15 -1.84
C ASP A 33 12.93 21.42 -3.36
N CYS A 34 12.88 22.70 -3.74
CA CYS A 34 12.96 23.14 -5.13
C CYS A 34 13.90 24.34 -5.27
N ASP A 35 14.65 24.36 -6.37
CA ASP A 35 15.60 25.42 -6.72
C ASP A 35 14.90 26.70 -7.19
N ASP A 36 15.63 27.82 -7.17
CA ASP A 36 15.10 29.14 -7.53
C ASP A 36 14.61 29.21 -8.99
N GLN A 37 15.23 28.46 -9.90
CA GLN A 37 14.79 28.44 -11.29
C GLN A 37 13.44 27.72 -11.44
N THR A 38 13.24 26.63 -10.69
CA THR A 38 11.95 25.92 -10.62
C THR A 38 10.87 26.81 -10.02
N LYS A 39 11.16 27.51 -8.90
CA LYS A 39 10.23 28.48 -8.30
C LYS A 39 9.86 29.59 -9.28
N ARG A 40 10.85 30.17 -9.96
CA ARG A 40 10.63 31.22 -10.97
C ARG A 40 9.71 30.73 -12.10
N ARG A 41 9.94 29.53 -12.64
CA ARG A 41 9.09 28.95 -13.69
C ARG A 41 7.65 28.77 -13.21
N LEU A 42 7.46 28.21 -12.02
CA LEU A 42 6.14 27.97 -11.46
C LEU A 42 5.39 29.28 -11.17
N LYS A 43 6.08 30.30 -10.66
CA LYS A 43 5.51 31.63 -10.42
C LYS A 43 5.01 32.28 -11.72
N VAL A 44 5.80 32.20 -12.79
CA VAL A 44 5.39 32.68 -14.12
C VAL A 44 4.16 31.92 -14.64
N ILE A 45 4.11 30.58 -14.47
CA ILE A 45 2.92 29.80 -14.85
C ILE A 45 1.68 30.29 -14.08
N MET A 46 1.78 30.44 -12.75
CA MET A 46 0.67 30.92 -11.90
C MET A 46 0.20 32.33 -12.29
N GLN A 47 1.11 33.24 -12.62
CA GLN A 47 0.79 34.58 -13.11
C GLN A 47 0.00 34.52 -14.43
N THR A 48 0.36 33.62 -15.35
CA THR A 48 -0.43 33.45 -16.59
C THR A 48 -1.82 32.85 -16.38
N MET A 49 -2.01 32.07 -15.32
CA MET A 49 -3.32 31.50 -14.99
C MET A 49 -4.22 32.49 -14.25
N SER A 50 -3.61 33.38 -13.47
CA SER A 50 -4.32 34.42 -12.72
C SER A 50 -4.72 35.62 -13.60
N GLY A 51 -4.18 35.69 -14.82
CA GLY A 51 -4.44 36.78 -15.77
C GLY A 51 -3.45 37.94 -15.68
N ASP A 52 -2.52 37.91 -14.71
CA ASP A 52 -1.53 38.96 -14.45
C ASP A 52 -0.45 39.05 -15.54
N LEU A 53 -0.25 37.99 -16.33
CA LEU A 53 0.80 37.90 -17.33
C LEU A 53 0.30 37.20 -18.59
N ARG A 54 0.60 37.75 -19.78
CA ARG A 54 0.27 37.10 -21.05
C ARG A 54 1.27 36.00 -21.38
N VAL A 55 0.84 35.02 -22.16
CA VAL A 55 1.68 33.87 -22.56
C VAL A 55 2.96 34.31 -23.29
N HIS A 56 2.90 35.32 -24.15
CA HIS A 56 4.08 35.79 -24.87
C HIS A 56 5.10 36.47 -23.94
N GLU A 57 4.63 37.21 -22.94
CA GLU A 57 5.49 37.84 -21.92
C GLU A 57 6.15 36.78 -21.04
N ALA A 58 5.40 35.75 -20.64
CA ALA A 58 5.92 34.59 -19.94
C ALA A 58 7.02 33.86 -20.74
N CYS A 59 6.81 33.68 -22.05
CA CYS A 59 7.80 33.07 -22.94
C CYS A 59 9.09 33.91 -23.01
N ALA A 60 8.97 35.24 -23.08
CA ALA A 60 10.11 36.15 -23.08
C ALA A 60 10.88 36.12 -21.74
N ILE A 61 10.17 36.14 -20.60
CA ILE A 61 10.76 36.08 -19.26
C ILE A 61 11.54 34.79 -19.03
N LEU A 62 11.03 33.67 -19.56
CA LEU A 62 11.61 32.35 -19.38
C LEU A 62 12.61 31.96 -20.48
N GLY A 63 12.68 32.72 -21.58
CA GLY A 63 13.54 32.43 -22.72
C GLY A 63 13.17 31.14 -23.44
N ILE A 64 11.87 30.82 -23.56
CA ILE A 64 11.38 29.58 -24.18
C ILE A 64 10.32 29.85 -25.25
N SER A 65 10.11 28.87 -26.13
CA SER A 65 9.05 28.94 -27.14
C SER A 65 7.65 28.79 -26.51
N PRO A 66 6.60 29.33 -27.15
CA PRO A 66 5.22 29.14 -26.71
C PRO A 66 4.83 27.66 -26.57
N GLN A 67 5.28 26.81 -27.49
CA GLN A 67 5.03 25.38 -27.44
C GLN A 67 5.62 24.75 -26.17
N ARG A 68 6.86 25.08 -25.83
CA ARG A 68 7.51 24.59 -24.60
C ARG A 68 6.81 25.10 -23.35
N PHE A 69 6.37 26.36 -23.36
CA PHE A 69 5.59 26.92 -22.25
C PHE A 69 4.26 26.19 -22.05
N HIS A 70 3.52 25.92 -23.13
CA HIS A 70 2.26 25.18 -23.07
C HIS A 70 2.45 23.77 -22.50
N GLN A 71 3.46 23.03 -22.98
CA GLN A 71 3.79 21.69 -22.46
C GLN A 71 4.12 21.73 -20.96
N MET A 72 4.97 22.67 -20.55
CA MET A 72 5.34 22.80 -19.14
C MET A 72 4.14 23.15 -18.25
N ARG A 73 3.25 24.02 -18.73
CA ARG A 73 2.01 24.37 -18.01
C ARG A 73 1.07 23.17 -17.89
N GLU A 74 0.90 22.40 -18.97
CA GLU A 74 0.10 21.19 -18.97
C GLU A 74 0.63 20.16 -17.96
N GLN A 75 1.94 19.90 -17.98
CA GLN A 75 2.58 18.97 -17.04
C GLN A 75 2.40 19.41 -15.58
N ALA A 76 2.57 20.70 -15.29
CA ALA A 76 2.37 21.23 -13.94
C ALA A 76 0.93 21.03 -13.45
N LEU A 77 -0.06 21.30 -14.32
CA LEU A 77 -1.48 21.12 -14.00
C LEU A 77 -1.86 19.65 -13.87
N GLN A 78 -1.32 18.78 -14.71
CA GLN A 78 -1.56 17.35 -14.62
C GLN A 78 -1.03 16.79 -13.30
N GLY A 79 0.18 17.18 -12.88
CA GLY A 79 0.73 16.79 -11.58
C GLY A 79 -0.12 17.28 -10.40
N ALA A 80 -0.63 18.52 -10.46
CA ALA A 80 -1.55 19.04 -9.45
C ALA A 80 -2.86 18.24 -9.41
N ALA A 81 -3.46 17.97 -10.58
CA ALA A 81 -4.68 17.19 -10.69
C ALA A 81 -4.50 15.76 -10.14
N ASP A 82 -3.36 15.13 -10.41
CA ASP A 82 -3.06 13.78 -9.93
C ASP A 82 -3.01 13.70 -8.40
N VAL A 83 -2.46 14.72 -7.74
CA VAL A 83 -2.43 14.81 -6.27
C VAL A 83 -3.82 15.06 -5.68
N LEU A 84 -4.67 15.80 -6.39
CA LEU A 84 -6.03 16.14 -5.96
C LEU A 84 -7.04 15.00 -6.16
N LYS A 85 -6.67 13.92 -6.86
CA LYS A 85 -7.56 12.76 -7.06
C LYS A 85 -8.01 12.18 -5.72
N PRO A 86 -9.30 11.81 -5.56
CA PRO A 86 -9.79 11.17 -4.35
C PRO A 86 -8.99 9.91 -4.02
N ARG A 87 -8.40 9.88 -2.83
CA ARG A 87 -7.78 8.68 -2.29
C ARG A 87 -8.82 7.95 -1.44
N PRO A 88 -8.87 6.60 -1.46
CA PRO A 88 -9.80 5.85 -0.63
C PRO A 88 -9.68 6.31 0.82
N LYS A 89 -10.82 6.62 1.46
CA LYS A 89 -10.86 7.09 2.84
C LYS A 89 -10.27 6.02 3.76
N GLY A 90 -9.34 6.44 4.62
CA GLY A 90 -8.69 5.59 5.62
C GLY A 90 -7.24 5.27 5.29
N ARG A 91 -6.47 4.92 6.32
CA ARG A 91 -5.12 4.37 6.14
C ARG A 91 -5.26 3.13 5.26
N PRO A 92 -4.54 3.02 4.13
CA PRO A 92 -4.52 1.77 3.37
C PRO A 92 -4.29 0.63 4.35
N ARG A 93 -5.15 -0.41 4.31
CA ARG A 93 -4.91 -1.63 5.09
C ARG A 93 -3.46 -1.99 4.84
N ARG A 94 -2.64 -2.06 5.91
CA ARG A 94 -1.27 -2.55 5.80
C ARG A 94 -1.39 -3.93 5.15
N ARG A 95 -1.08 -4.03 3.86
CA ARG A 95 -0.84 -5.32 3.23
C ARG A 95 0.29 -5.93 4.06
N ARG A 96 0.11 -7.17 4.51
CA ARG A 96 1.18 -7.87 5.23
C ARG A 96 2.43 -7.77 4.35
N SER A 97 3.53 -7.25 4.90
CA SER A 97 4.79 -7.23 4.15
C SER A 97 5.19 -8.67 3.83
N SER A 98 6.02 -8.86 2.80
CA SER A 98 6.63 -10.17 2.52
C SER A 98 7.29 -10.76 3.77
N GLU A 99 7.92 -9.91 4.59
CA GLU A 99 8.50 -10.27 5.89
C GLU A 99 7.44 -10.81 6.87
N GLN A 100 6.25 -10.18 6.95
CA GLN A 100 5.18 -10.66 7.83
C GLN A 100 4.58 -11.99 7.37
N GLN A 101 4.57 -12.25 6.06
CA GLN A 101 4.17 -13.54 5.51
C GLN A 101 5.21 -14.63 5.80
N GLN A 102 6.50 -14.30 5.69
CA GLN A 102 7.61 -15.20 6.04
C GLN A 102 7.60 -15.55 7.53
N VAL A 103 7.37 -14.58 8.42
CA VAL A 103 7.27 -14.82 9.86
C VAL A 103 6.13 -15.78 10.20
N GLU A 104 4.97 -15.63 9.55
CA GLU A 104 3.81 -16.49 9.77
C GLU A 104 4.04 -17.92 9.27
N GLN A 105 4.70 -18.08 8.11
CA GLN A 105 5.12 -19.39 7.59
C GLN A 105 6.12 -20.06 8.53
N LEU A 106 7.17 -19.35 8.95
CA LEU A 106 8.16 -19.87 9.88
C LEU A 106 7.55 -20.25 11.24
N GLN A 107 6.56 -19.50 11.72
CA GLN A 107 5.85 -19.83 12.95
C GLN A 107 5.01 -21.11 12.82
N GLN A 108 4.40 -21.34 11.66
CA GLN A 108 3.68 -22.59 11.37
C GLN A 108 4.65 -23.78 11.35
N GLU A 109 5.74 -23.66 10.59
CA GLU A 109 6.78 -24.70 10.50
C GLU A 109 7.37 -25.05 11.88
N LEU A 110 7.64 -24.04 12.72
CA LEU A 110 8.08 -24.25 14.10
C LEU A 110 7.03 -24.94 14.97
N GLY A 111 5.75 -24.68 14.73
CA GLY A 111 4.64 -25.35 15.41
C GLY A 111 4.62 -26.84 15.07
N ASP A 112 4.64 -27.16 13.79
CA ASP A 112 4.62 -28.54 13.29
C ASP A 112 5.84 -29.32 13.78
N ALA A 113 7.04 -28.74 13.66
CA ALA A 113 8.28 -29.36 14.12
C ALA A 113 8.28 -29.64 15.64
N LYS A 114 7.67 -28.77 16.45
CA LYS A 114 7.54 -28.99 17.90
C LYS A 114 6.61 -30.16 18.23
N VAL A 115 5.51 -30.30 17.49
CA VAL A 115 4.58 -31.43 17.66
C VAL A 115 5.28 -32.74 17.31
N GLU A 116 6.01 -32.79 16.20
CA GLU A 116 6.78 -33.96 15.81
C GLU A 116 7.85 -34.33 16.84
N LEU A 117 8.58 -33.34 17.34
CA LEU A 117 9.61 -33.54 18.36
C LEU A 117 9.01 -34.06 19.66
N CYS A 118 7.87 -33.52 20.11
CA CYS A 118 7.16 -34.02 21.28
C CYS A 118 6.71 -35.47 21.09
N ALA A 119 6.16 -35.82 19.92
CA ALA A 119 5.76 -37.18 19.62
C ALA A 119 6.95 -38.15 19.58
N ALA A 120 8.09 -37.72 19.04
CA ALA A 120 9.33 -38.50 19.02
C ALA A 120 9.87 -38.72 20.44
N GLN A 121 9.91 -37.68 21.26
CA GLN A 121 10.32 -37.76 22.67
C GLN A 121 9.43 -38.72 23.46
N ALA A 122 8.11 -38.61 23.32
CA ALA A 122 7.17 -39.52 23.98
C ALA A 122 7.40 -40.98 23.58
N ARG A 123 7.71 -41.28 22.31
CA ARG A 123 8.04 -42.65 21.87
C ARG A 123 9.32 -43.17 22.51
N VAL A 124 10.36 -42.33 22.63
CA VAL A 124 11.63 -42.69 23.27
C VAL A 124 11.44 -42.95 24.77
N GLU A 125 10.68 -42.09 25.46
CA GLU A 125 10.36 -42.24 26.88
C GLU A 125 9.58 -43.54 27.14
N ILE A 126 8.55 -43.83 26.34
CA ILE A 126 7.79 -45.08 26.43
C ILE A 126 8.70 -46.30 26.18
N ALA A 127 9.58 -46.24 25.19
CA ALA A 127 10.50 -47.34 24.89
C ALA A 127 11.48 -47.63 26.03
N THR A 128 11.92 -46.58 26.72
CA THR A 128 12.91 -46.68 27.80
C THR A 128 12.27 -47.12 29.11
N LEU A 129 11.10 -46.57 29.47
CA LEU A 129 10.45 -46.81 30.77
C LEU A 129 9.49 -48.00 30.74
N LEU A 130 8.87 -48.29 29.59
CA LEU A 130 7.82 -49.30 29.46
C LEU A 130 8.05 -50.22 28.23
N PRO A 131 9.18 -50.95 28.16
CA PRO A 131 9.56 -51.74 26.98
C PRO A 131 8.56 -52.86 26.62
N ARG A 132 7.72 -53.30 27.58
CA ARG A 132 6.68 -54.31 27.32
C ARG A 132 5.45 -53.76 26.58
N VAL A 133 5.21 -52.45 26.59
CA VAL A 133 4.08 -51.81 25.90
C VAL A 133 4.31 -51.76 24.38
N LEU A 134 5.58 -51.79 23.95
CA LEU A 134 5.96 -51.85 22.53
C LEU A 134 5.96 -53.28 21.96
N GLN A 135 5.84 -54.31 22.80
CA GLN A 135 5.78 -55.70 22.31
C GLN A 135 4.36 -55.98 21.82
N ALA A 136 4.21 -56.24 20.52
CA ALA A 136 2.94 -56.67 19.94
C ALA A 136 2.42 -57.90 20.72
N PRO A 137 1.10 -57.98 21.01
CA PRO A 137 0.56 -59.11 21.75
C PRO A 137 0.89 -60.42 21.00
N PRO A 138 1.25 -61.51 21.70
CA PRO A 138 1.61 -62.76 21.07
C PRO A 138 0.47 -63.24 20.16
N LYS A 139 0.79 -63.59 18.91
CA LYS A 139 -0.18 -64.14 17.95
C LYS A 139 -0.91 -65.32 18.61
N PRO A 140 -2.25 -65.35 18.65
CA PRO A 140 -2.98 -66.47 19.22
C PRO A 140 -2.67 -67.76 18.43
N PRO A 141 -2.58 -68.93 19.10
CA PRO A 141 -2.26 -70.18 18.43
C PRO A 141 -3.35 -70.53 17.40
N PRO A 142 -2.98 -71.13 16.25
CA PRO A 142 -3.96 -71.56 15.26
C PRO A 142 -4.89 -72.62 15.86
N LYS A 143 -6.21 -72.42 15.73
CA LYS A 143 -7.24 -73.35 16.21
C LYS A 143 -7.22 -74.63 15.35
N PRO A 144 -7.35 -75.83 15.94
CA PRO A 144 -7.47 -77.07 15.15
C PRO A 144 -8.78 -77.07 14.35
N SER A 145 -8.70 -77.46 13.08
CA SER A 145 -9.83 -77.54 12.15
C SER A 145 -10.83 -78.63 12.57
N ALA A 146 -12.11 -78.27 12.54
CA ALA A 146 -13.24 -79.11 12.92
C ALA A 146 -13.66 -80.04 11.77
N GLU A 147 -12.81 -81.00 11.40
CA GLU A 147 -13.12 -82.00 10.38
C GLU A 147 -12.94 -83.44 10.90
N GLU A 148 -13.52 -83.77 12.05
CA GLU A 148 -13.69 -85.17 12.45
C GLU A 148 -14.69 -85.28 13.61
N LYS A 149 -15.99 -85.24 13.31
CA LYS A 149 -17.08 -85.73 14.19
C LYS A 149 -18.44 -85.68 13.49
N LYS A 150 -18.66 -86.63 12.59
CA LYS A 150 -19.96 -87.19 12.15
C LYS A 150 -19.62 -88.33 11.20
N THR A 151 -19.56 -89.58 11.66
CA THR A 151 -20.72 -90.48 11.58
C THR A 151 -20.41 -91.75 12.38
N ARG A 152 -21.02 -91.91 13.56
CA ARG A 152 -21.14 -93.23 14.21
C ARG A 152 -22.61 -93.64 14.20
N ARG A 153 -22.91 -94.39 13.13
CA ARG A 153 -24.08 -95.23 12.84
C ARG A 153 -24.76 -95.76 14.12
N ARG A 154 -26.06 -95.53 14.27
CA ARG A 154 -26.93 -96.28 15.19
C ARG A 154 -27.87 -97.18 14.40
N ARG A 155 -28.12 -98.33 15.01
CA ARG A 155 -28.90 -99.51 14.63
C ARG A 155 -30.21 -99.22 13.93
#